data_AF-A0A3S4JAU4-F1
#
_entry.id   AF-A0A3S4JAU4-F1
#
_cell.length_a   1.000
_cell.length_b   1.000
_cell.length_c   1.000
_cell.angle_alpha   90.00
_cell.angle_beta   90.00
_cell.angle_gamma   90.00
#
_symmetry.space_group_name_H-M   'P 1'
#
loop_
_entity.id
_entity.type
_entity.pdbx_description
1 polymer ?
#
loop_
_entity_poly.entity_id
_entity_poly.type
_entity_poly.pdbx_seq_one_letter_code
_entity_poly.pdbx_strand_id
1 'polypeptide(L)'
;MGHNIFTHISATCVHSARCGTNLVMEPDGKLYACDHLINSQHYLGQLANNTLAPAVDFATRLPFGIKKSQRRECQRCFCENSLPGRLPRTYQQCRLQPTL
;
A
#
# COMPACT_ATOMS: atom_id res chain seq x y z
N MET A 1 -20.34 3.71 -21.11
CA MET A 1 -20.61 2.81 -19.97
C MET A 1 -19.28 2.24 -19.51
N GLY A 2 -18.58 2.90 -18.60
CA GLY A 2 -17.20 2.52 -18.24
C GLY A 2 -16.83 3.13 -16.90
N HIS A 3 -17.59 2.81 -15.86
CA HIS A 3 -17.25 3.21 -14.51
C HIS A 3 -16.24 2.20 -13.99
N ASN A 4 -14.96 2.51 -14.19
CA ASN A 4 -13.86 1.86 -13.47
C ASN A 4 -14.05 2.20 -11.98
N ILE A 5 -14.68 1.30 -11.24
CA ILE A 5 -14.75 1.39 -9.79
C ILE A 5 -13.32 1.11 -9.29
N PHE A 6 -12.79 1.96 -8.40
CA PHE A 6 -11.47 1.89 -7.76
C PHE A 6 -10.28 2.65 -8.38
N THR A 7 -10.49 3.87 -8.90
CA THR A 7 -9.40 4.87 -9.05
C THR A 7 -9.23 5.77 -7.82
N HIS A 8 -9.92 5.51 -6.71
CA HIS A 8 -9.75 6.29 -5.50
C HIS A 8 -8.43 5.90 -4.80
N ILE A 9 -7.44 6.78 -4.91
CA ILE A 9 -6.19 6.68 -4.16
C ILE A 9 -6.53 6.74 -2.67
N SER A 10 -6.37 5.63 -1.97
CA SER A 10 -6.47 5.64 -0.50
C SER A 10 -5.32 6.50 0.04
N ALA A 11 -5.63 7.69 0.57
CA ALA A 11 -4.64 8.54 1.23
C ALA A 11 -3.88 7.77 2.33
N THR A 12 -4.56 6.84 3.00
CA THR A 12 -3.98 5.92 3.97
C THR A 12 -2.97 4.95 3.34
N CYS A 13 -3.23 4.45 2.12
CA CYS A 13 -2.30 3.59 1.39
C CYS A 13 -1.01 4.35 1.02
N VAL A 14 -1.12 5.59 0.52
CA VAL A 14 0.03 6.43 0.14
C VAL A 14 0.93 6.71 1.34
N HIS A 15 0.35 6.90 2.52
CA HIS A 15 1.10 7.13 3.77
C HIS A 15 1.44 5.85 4.54
N SER A 16 1.04 4.65 4.08
CA SER A 16 1.42 3.41 4.76
C SER A 16 2.92 3.12 4.63
N ALA A 17 3.53 2.48 5.64
CA ALA A 17 4.94 2.09 5.59
C ALA A 17 5.20 1.00 4.55
N ARG A 18 4.15 0.26 4.19
CA ARG A 18 4.18 -0.94 3.34
C ARG A 18 3.03 -0.90 2.34
N CYS A 19 3.26 -1.46 1.17
CA CYS A 19 2.18 -1.79 0.22
C CYS A 19 1.68 -3.23 0.44
N GLY A 20 0.63 -3.62 -0.28
CA GLY A 20 0.11 -4.99 -0.33
C GLY A 20 -1.21 -5.21 0.42
N THR A 21 -1.72 -4.19 1.12
CA THR A 21 -3.04 -4.25 1.79
C THR A 21 -4.16 -3.62 0.96
N ASN A 22 -3.83 -2.84 -0.07
CA ASN A 22 -4.79 -2.22 -0.97
C ASN A 22 -4.76 -2.94 -2.32
N LEU A 23 -5.44 -4.09 -2.37
CA LEU A 23 -5.56 -4.91 -3.57
C LEU A 23 -6.38 -4.21 -4.64
N VAL A 24 -6.12 -4.54 -5.91
CA VAL A 24 -6.98 -4.17 -7.03
C VAL A 24 -7.53 -5.42 -7.69
N MET A 25 -8.77 -5.33 -8.16
CA MET A 25 -9.44 -6.37 -8.93
C MET A 25 -9.86 -5.78 -10.27
N GLU A 26 -9.45 -6.42 -11.36
CA GLU A 26 -9.96 -6.09 -12.69
C GLU A 26 -11.37 -6.66 -12.89
N PRO A 27 -12.17 -6.12 -13.85
CA PRO A 27 -13.53 -6.59 -14.09
C PRO A 27 -13.65 -8.09 -14.42
N ASP A 28 -12.59 -8.71 -14.95
CA ASP A 28 -12.52 -10.14 -15.23
C ASP A 28 -12.16 -11.01 -14.00
N GLY A 29 -12.05 -10.39 -12.81
CA GLY A 29 -11.79 -11.06 -11.54
C GLY A 29 -10.31 -11.32 -11.25
N LYS A 30 -9.38 -10.81 -12.07
CA LYS A 30 -7.94 -10.87 -11.77
C LYS A 30 -7.60 -9.96 -10.60
N LEU A 31 -6.84 -10.50 -9.64
CA LEU A 31 -6.37 -9.79 -8.46
C LEU A 31 -4.91 -9.38 -8.61
N TYR A 32 -4.57 -8.16 -8.19
CA TYR A 32 -3.19 -7.67 -8.12
C TYR A 32 -2.89 -6.99 -6.78
N ALA A 33 -1.61 -7.01 -6.40
CA ALA A 33 -1.11 -6.55 -5.10
C ALA A 33 -1.23 -5.03 -4.86
N CYS A 34 -1.39 -4.24 -5.92
CA CYS A 34 -1.48 -2.78 -5.87
C CYS A 34 -2.08 -2.25 -7.18
N ASP A 35 -2.93 -1.25 -7.08
CA ASP A 35 -3.45 -0.44 -8.19
C ASP A 35 -2.36 0.23 -9.05
N HIS A 36 -1.19 0.52 -8.47
CA HIS A 36 -0.05 1.08 -9.21
C HIS A 36 0.82 0.04 -9.93
N LEU A 37 0.61 -1.26 -9.67
CA LEU A 37 1.49 -2.33 -10.15
C LEU A 37 0.66 -3.47 -10.75
N ILE A 38 -0.16 -3.15 -11.76
CA ILE A 38 -0.97 -4.13 -12.48
C ILE A 38 -0.08 -4.80 -13.55
N ASN A 39 0.66 -5.82 -13.13
CA ASN A 39 1.54 -6.61 -13.99
C ASN A 39 1.73 -8.03 -13.46
N SER A 40 2.38 -8.89 -14.24
CA SER A 40 2.57 -10.31 -13.93
C SER A 40 3.33 -10.57 -12.62
N GLN A 41 4.25 -9.68 -12.22
CA GLN A 41 5.03 -9.84 -10.99
C GLN A 41 4.20 -9.59 -9.72
N HIS A 42 3.04 -8.96 -9.87
CA HIS A 42 2.16 -8.56 -8.77
C HIS A 42 0.77 -9.18 -8.88
N TYR A 43 0.58 -10.11 -9.82
CA TYR A 43 -0.64 -10.87 -9.99
C TYR A 43 -0.80 -11.90 -8.85
N LEU A 44 -2.01 -11.99 -8.30
CA LEU A 44 -2.34 -12.81 -7.13
C LEU A 44 -3.30 -13.96 -7.46
N GLY A 45 -3.74 -14.07 -8.71
CA GLY A 45 -4.70 -15.07 -9.16
C GLY A 45 -6.08 -14.49 -9.47
N GLN A 46 -7.03 -15.39 -9.74
CA GLN A 46 -8.42 -15.02 -10.00
C GLN A 46 -9.24 -15.17 -8.72
N LEU A 47 -10.14 -14.22 -8.46
CA LEU A 47 -11.05 -14.29 -7.30
C LEU A 47 -11.89 -15.58 -7.30
N ALA A 48 -12.34 -16.04 -8.47
CA ALA A 48 -13.13 -17.27 -8.58
C ALA A 48 -12.45 -18.51 -7.97
N ASN A 49 -11.11 -18.50 -7.90
CA ASN A 49 -10.32 -19.63 -7.42
C ASN A 49 -9.67 -19.37 -6.05
N ASN A 50 -9.79 -18.15 -5.50
CA ASN A 50 -9.02 -17.70 -4.34
C ASN A 50 -9.91 -16.95 -3.35
N THR A 51 -9.63 -17.12 -2.05
CA THR A 51 -10.16 -16.21 -1.03
C THR A 51 -9.27 -14.96 -0.92
N LEU A 52 -9.86 -13.84 -0.51
CA LEU A 52 -9.13 -12.56 -0.42
C LEU A 52 -8.05 -12.57 0.67
N ALA A 53 -8.28 -13.23 1.80
CA ALA A 53 -7.33 -13.20 2.93
C ALA A 53 -5.93 -13.76 2.57
N PRO A 54 -5.79 -14.96 1.97
CA PRO A 54 -4.51 -15.45 1.47
C PRO A 54 -3.86 -14.52 0.44
N ALA A 55 -4.67 -13.89 -0.43
CA ALA A 55 -4.16 -12.95 -1.42
C ALA A 55 -3.56 -11.69 -0.76
N VAL A 56 -4.21 -11.14 0.26
CA VAL A 56 -3.66 -10.03 1.10
C VAL A 56 -2.38 -10.48 1.80
N ASP A 57 -2.39 -11.65 2.44
CA ASP A 57 -1.23 -12.16 3.17
C ASP A 57 -0.03 -12.39 2.25
N PHE A 58 -0.24 -12.87 1.03
CA PHE A 58 0.81 -12.98 0.04
C PHE A 58 1.30 -11.60 -0.43
N ALA A 59 0.39 -10.69 -0.79
CA ALA A 59 0.72 -9.36 -1.27
C ALA A 59 1.57 -8.55 -0.27
N THR A 60 1.29 -8.64 1.03
CA THR A 60 2.03 -7.92 2.09
C THR A 60 3.47 -8.43 2.32
N ARG A 61 3.78 -9.64 1.82
CA ARG A 61 5.11 -10.25 1.86
C ARG A 61 5.94 -9.99 0.60
N LEU A 62 5.35 -9.44 -0.46
CA LEU A 62 6.09 -9.16 -1.69
C LEU A 62 7.16 -8.08 -1.49
N PRO A 63 8.36 -8.21 -2.11
CA PRO A 63 9.48 -7.30 -1.88
C PRO A 63 9.17 -5.81 -2.12
N PHE A 64 8.32 -5.50 -3.11
CA PHE A 64 7.95 -4.13 -3.45
C PHE A 64 7.27 -3.41 -2.27
N GLY A 65 6.47 -4.14 -1.49
CA GLY A 65 5.70 -3.62 -0.37
C GLY A 65 6.55 -3.47 0.88
N ILE A 66 7.45 -4.42 1.16
CA ILE A 66 8.36 -4.34 2.33
C ILE A 66 9.29 -3.12 2.23
N LYS A 67 9.76 -2.82 1.01
CA LYS A 67 10.76 -1.77 0.75
C LYS A 67 10.15 -0.38 0.52
N LYS A 68 8.82 -0.20 0.61
CA LYS A 68 8.16 1.08 0.30
C LYS A 68 8.75 2.24 1.12
N SER A 69 8.86 2.08 2.44
CA SER A 69 9.43 3.09 3.33
C SER A 69 10.90 3.47 3.05
N GLN A 70 11.64 2.63 2.33
CA GLN A 70 13.04 2.89 1.95
C GLN A 70 13.15 3.74 0.68
N ARG A 71 12.04 3.97 -0.04
CA ARG A 71 12.06 4.79 -1.25
C ARG A 71 12.24 6.26 -0.91
N ARG A 72 12.96 6.99 -1.77
CA ARG A 72 13.32 8.40 -1.56
C ARG A 72 12.09 9.29 -1.37
N GLU A 73 11.02 9.02 -2.11
CA GLU A 73 9.73 9.73 -1.99
C GLU A 73 9.12 9.53 -0.60
N CYS A 74 9.11 8.31 -0.06
CA CYS A 74 8.60 8.02 1.27
C CYS A 74 9.47 8.60 2.38
N GLN A 75 10.80 8.62 2.19
CA GLN A 75 11.73 9.24 3.15
C GLN A 75 11.61 10.77 3.20
N ARG A 76 11.02 11.38 2.18
CA ARG A 76 10.72 12.81 2.12
C ARG A 76 9.29 13.14 2.56
N CYS A 77 8.43 12.13 2.70
CA CYS A 77 7.10 12.34 3.25
C CYS A 77 7.21 12.77 4.71
N PHE A 78 6.57 13.88 5.03
CA PHE A 78 6.40 14.35 6.40
C PHE A 78 5.13 13.73 6.97
N CYS A 79 5.17 13.29 8.23
CA CYS A 79 3.95 12.94 8.95
C CYS A 79 3.47 14.17 9.73
N GLU A 80 2.22 14.57 9.51
CA GLU A 80 1.56 15.65 10.26
C GLU A 80 1.13 15.21 11.68
N ASN A 81 2.05 14.62 12.46
CA ASN A 81 1.87 14.56 13.90
C ASN A 81 2.33 15.90 14.49
N SER A 82 1.60 16.95 14.14
CA SER A 82 1.85 18.35 14.48
C SER A 82 1.37 18.63 15.90
N LEU A 83 2.03 18.03 16.90
CA LEU A 83 1.99 18.58 18.26
C LEU A 83 2.80 19.90 18.25
N PRO A 84 2.26 21.01 18.78
CA PRO A 84 3.01 22.25 18.89
C PRO A 84 4.35 22.02 19.60
N GLY A 85 5.45 22.41 18.97
CA GLY A 85 6.81 22.29 19.53
C GLY A 85 7.63 21.06 19.09
N ARG A 86 7.11 20.17 18.22
CA ARG A 86 7.94 19.10 17.61
C ARG A 86 8.52 19.53 16.27
N LEU A 87 9.77 19.12 16.02
CA LEU A 87 10.44 19.31 14.73
C LEU A 87 9.75 18.50 13.62
N PRO A 88 9.83 18.95 12.35
CA PRO A 88 9.36 18.17 11.20
C PRO A 88 10.02 16.79 11.20
N ARG A 89 9.20 15.74 11.12
CA ARG A 89 9.69 14.36 11.09
C ARG A 89 9.38 13.70 9.76
N THR A 90 10.37 13.00 9.23
CA THR A 90 10.15 12.10 8.10
C THR A 90 9.33 10.89 8.53
N TYR A 91 8.66 10.25 7.58
CA TYR A 91 7.86 9.06 7.84
C TYR A 91 8.61 7.97 8.62
N GLN A 92 9.88 7.77 8.30
CA GLN A 92 10.74 6.79 8.96
C GLN A 92 10.99 7.12 10.44
N GLN A 93 11.10 8.41 10.78
CA GLN A 93 11.24 8.88 12.17
C GLN A 93 9.92 8.75 12.95
N CYS A 94 8.77 8.88 12.29
CA CYS A 94 7.48 8.68 12.94
C CYS A 94 7.20 7.21 13.27
N ARG A 95 7.66 6.27 12.43
CA ARG A 95 7.54 4.82 12.65
C ARG A 95 8.32 4.31 13.86
N LEU A 96 9.46 4.93 14.20
CA LEU A 96 10.34 4.49 15.29
C LEU A 96 9.89 4.95 16.67
N GLN A 97 8.79 5.70 16.79
CA GLN A 97 8.25 6.03 18.10
C GLN A 97 7.61 4.78 18.71
N PRO A 98 8.03 4.37 19.92
CA PRO A 98 7.34 3.33 20.64
C PRO A 98 5.89 3.78 20.86
N THR A 99 4.97 2.87 20.61
CA THR A 99 3.57 3.00 20.98
C THR A 99 3.54 3.18 22.50
N LEU A 100 3.26 4.39 22.98
CA LEU A 100 2.86 4.64 24.36
C LEU A 100 1.40 4.26 24.51
#